data_AF-A0AAN6BWR6-F1
#
_entry.id   AF-A0AAN6BWR6-F1
#
_cell.length_a   1.000
_cell.length_b   1.000
_cell.length_c   1.000
_cell.angle_alpha   90.00
_cell.angle_beta   90.00
_cell.angle_gamma   90.00
#
_symmetry.space_group_name_H-M   'P 1'
#
loop_
_entity.id
_entity.type
_entity.pdbx_description
1 polymer ?
#
loop_
_entity_poly.entity_id
_entity_poly.type
_entity_poly.pdbx_seq_one_letter_code
_entity_poly.pdbx_strand_id
1 'polypeptide(L)' 'MDSIKQGVNYVAETVQQAASGASKETNKQVAKDSNAPIGTRASAAKDALSDKADEKTHEGKASVHKEAI' A
#
# COMPACT_ATOMS: atom_id res chain seq x y z
N MET A 1 -2.05 13.36 -24.97
CA MET A 1 -2.70 13.60 -23.66
C MET A 1 -2.53 12.43 -22.68
N ASP A 2 -2.20 11.23 -23.18
CA ASP A 2 -1.92 10.04 -22.37
C ASP A 2 -0.63 10.07 -21.55
N SER A 3 0.48 10.60 -22.07
CA SER A 3 1.77 10.58 -21.35
C SER A 3 1.75 11.39 -20.06
N ILE A 4 0.95 12.46 -19.98
CA ILE A 4 0.78 13.24 -18.75
C ILE A 4 -0.09 12.47 -17.75
N LYS A 5 -1.16 11.81 -18.20
CA LYS A 5 -1.98 10.93 -17.32
C LYS A 5 -1.19 9.73 -16.82
N GLN A 6 -0.37 9.11 -17.67
CA GLN A 6 0.53 8.03 -17.32
C GLN A 6 1.60 8.49 -16.32
N GLY A 7 2.20 9.68 -16.52
CA GLY A 7 3.15 10.26 -15.57
C GLY A 7 2.51 10.62 -14.23
N VAL A 8 1.31 11.19 -14.23
CA VAL A 8 0.56 11.50 -13.01
C VAL A 8 0.14 10.22 -12.28
N ASN A 9 -0.33 9.19 -12.99
CA ASN A 9 -0.63 7.89 -12.39
C ASN A 9 0.63 7.22 -11.84
N TYR A 10 1.76 7.30 -12.54
CA TYR A 10 3.02 6.73 -12.06
C TYR A 10 3.51 7.41 -10.79
N VAL A 11 3.42 8.74 -10.70
CA VAL A 11 3.77 9.48 -9.48
C VAL A 11 2.76 9.20 -8.37
N ALA A 12 1.47 9.18 -8.68
CA ALA A 12 0.43 8.83 -7.72
C ALA A 12 0.62 7.41 -7.18
N GLU A 13 0.90 6.43 -8.04
CA GLU A 13 1.23 5.06 -7.65
C GLU A 13 2.54 5.00 -6.86
N THR A 14 3.58 5.74 -7.23
CA THR A 14 4.85 5.76 -6.46
C THR A 14 4.63 6.32 -5.06
N VAL A 15 3.85 7.39 -4.93
CA VAL A 15 3.51 7.99 -3.63
C VAL A 15 2.60 7.07 -2.83
N GLN A 16 1.59 6.44 -3.47
CA GLN A 16 0.73 5.45 -2.82
C GLN A 16 1.54 4.25 -2.36
N GLN A 17 2.46 3.72 -3.17
CA GLN A 17 3.27 2.57 -2.83
C GLN A 17 4.25 2.89 -1.70
N ALA A 18 4.82 4.09 -1.68
CA ALA A 18 5.65 4.58 -0.58
C ALA A 18 4.82 4.78 0.72
N ALA A 19 3.62 5.35 0.60
CA ALA A 19 2.71 5.52 1.72
C ALA A 19 2.24 4.17 2.27
N SER A 20 1.88 3.23 1.41
CA SER A 20 1.54 1.84 1.73
C SER A 20 2.69 1.12 2.44
N GLY A 21 3.93 1.28 1.96
CA GLY A 21 5.12 0.74 2.63
C GLY A 21 5.31 1.31 4.04
N ALA A 22 5.15 2.64 4.19
CA ALA A 22 5.25 3.32 5.49
C ALA A 22 4.11 2.94 6.46
N SER A 23 2.87 2.88 5.96
CA SER A 23 1.69 2.44 6.70
C SER A 23 1.83 1.00 7.17
N LYS A 24 2.30 0.11 6.30
CA LYS A 24 2.59 -1.30 6.61
C LYS A 24 3.66 -1.44 7.70
N GLU A 25 4.74 -0.66 7.64
CA GLU A 25 5.81 -0.72 8.65
C GLU A 25 5.35 -0.14 10.00
N THR A 26 4.62 0.98 9.97
CA THR A 26 4.00 1.58 11.17
C THR A 26 3.02 0.61 11.81
N ASN A 27 2.12 0.02 11.02
CA ASN A 27 1.16 -0.96 11.50
C ASN A 27 1.82 -2.23 12.04
N LYS A 28 2.95 -2.65 11.46
CA LYS A 28 3.75 -3.77 11.98
C LYS A 28 4.40 -3.45 13.32
N GLN A 29 4.86 -2.21 13.51
CA GLN A 29 5.37 -1.73 14.79
C GLN A 29 4.25 -1.66 15.84
N VAL A 30 3.11 -1.06 15.50
CA VAL A 30 1.94 -0.96 16.39
C VAL A 30 1.37 -2.34 16.75
N ALA A 31 1.30 -3.28 15.81
CA ALA A 31 0.84 -4.64 16.08
C ALA A 31 1.79 -5.42 17.02
N LYS A 32 3.09 -5.10 16.98
CA LYS A 32 4.13 -5.67 17.86
C LYS A 32 4.29 -4.91 19.17
N ASP A 33 3.77 -3.70 19.26
CA ASP A 33 3.83 -2.88 20.45
C ASP A 33 2.95 -3.50 21.54
N SER A 34 3.59 -4.04 22.58
CA SER A 34 2.89 -4.67 23.71
C SER A 34 2.26 -3.65 24.65
N ASN A 35 2.54 -2.36 24.47
CA ASN A 35 1.99 -1.25 25.25
C ASN A 35 0.74 -0.65 24.57
N ALA A 36 0.55 -0.92 23.28
CA ALA A 36 -0.63 -0.53 22.52
C ALA A 36 -1.85 -1.38 22.93
N PRO A 37 -3.05 -0.79 23.04
CA PRO A 37 -4.28 -1.50 23.32
C PRO A 37 -4.51 -2.63 22.30
N ILE A 38 -5.07 -3.76 22.74
CA ILE A 38 -5.27 -4.93 21.86
C ILE A 38 -6.13 -4.61 20.62
N GLY A 39 -7.09 -3.69 20.75
CA GLY A 39 -7.91 -3.19 19.63
C GLY A 39 -7.09 -2.39 18.60
N THR A 40 -6.12 -1.60 19.06
CA THR A 40 -5.18 -0.87 18.21
C THR A 40 -4.25 -1.83 17.48
N ARG A 41 -3.74 -2.86 18.18
CA ARG A 41 -2.90 -3.92 17.58
C ARG A 41 -3.65 -4.73 16.53
N ALA A 42 -4.91 -5.10 16.80
CA ALA A 42 -5.76 -5.83 15.88
C ALA A 42 -6.12 -5.01 14.64
N SER A 43 -6.44 -3.73 14.83
CA SER A 43 -6.69 -2.80 13.72
C SER A 43 -5.45 -2.64 12.85
N ALA A 44 -4.28 -2.41 13.47
CA ALA A 44 -3.01 -2.32 12.75
C ALA A 44 -2.66 -3.62 12.00
N ALA A 45 -2.89 -4.79 12.60
CA ALA A 45 -2.70 -6.06 11.90
C ALA A 45 -3.65 -6.22 10.71
N LYS A 46 -4.92 -5.80 10.85
CA LYS A 46 -5.91 -5.81 9.77
C LYS A 46 -5.52 -4.86 8.65
N ASP A 47 -5.13 -3.63 8.99
CA ASP A 47 -4.67 -2.64 8.02
C ASP A 47 -3.41 -3.14 7.30
N ALA A 48 -2.43 -3.71 8.01
CA ALA A 48 -1.23 -4.28 7.37
C ALA A 48 -1.54 -5.42 6.39
N LEU A 49 -2.59 -6.20 6.63
CA LEU A 49 -3.07 -7.23 5.70
C LEU A 49 -3.81 -6.62 4.51
N SER A 50 -4.64 -5.60 4.76
CA SER A 50 -5.34 -4.87 3.69
C SER A 50 -4.35 -4.17 2.78
N ASP A 51 -3.38 -3.44 3.35
CA ASP A 51 -2.32 -2.75 2.63
C ASP A 51 -1.51 -3.71 1.75
N LYS A 52 -1.22 -4.92 2.24
CA LYS A 52 -0.55 -5.96 1.43
C LYS A 52 -1.43 -6.49 0.30
N ALA A 53 -2.74 -6.58 0.49
CA ALA A 53 -3.68 -7.01 -0.55
C ALA A 53 -3.87 -5.92 -1.62
N ASP A 54 -3.92 -4.66 -1.21
CA ASP A 54 -3.92 -3.49 -2.09
C ASP A 54 -2.60 -3.36 -2.86
N GLU A 55 -1.44 -3.54 -2.20
CA GLU A 55 -0.11 -3.61 -2.83
C GLU A 55 -0.07 -4.68 -3.93
N LYS A 56 -0.55 -5.90 -3.65
CA LYS A 56 -0.66 -6.99 -4.63
C LYS A 56 -1.58 -6.65 -5.80
N THR A 57 -2.68 -5.97 -5.51
CA THR A 57 -3.67 -5.57 -6.52
C THR A 57 -3.13 -4.45 -7.41
N HIS A 58 -2.44 -3.48 -6.83
CA HIS A 58 -1.77 -2.40 -7.55
C HIS A 58 -0.62 -2.93 -8.41
N GLU A 59 0.26 -3.80 -7.86
CA GLU A 59 1.29 -4.47 -8.65
C GLU A 59 0.69 -5.29 -9.81
N GLY A 60 -0.41 -6.01 -9.56
CA GLY A 60 -1.12 -6.76 -10.59
C GLY A 60 -1.70 -5.86 -11.69
N LYS A 61 -2.38 -4.76 -11.31
CA LYS A 61 -2.93 -3.79 -12.27
C LYS A 61 -1.84 -3.08 -13.07
N ALA A 62 -0.73 -2.72 -12.43
CA ALA A 62 0.43 -2.13 -13.07
C ALA A 62 1.08 -3.12 -14.05
N SER A 63 1.16 -4.41 -13.69
CA SER A 63 1.66 -5.47 -14.58
C SER A 63 0.77 -5.68 -15.80
N VAL A 64 -0.56 -5.76 -15.58
CA VAL A 64 -1.54 -5.93 -16.67
C VAL A 64 -1.57 -4.69 -17.58
N HIS A 65 -1.44 -3.48 -17.02
CA HIS A 65 -1.28 -2.28 -17.84
C HIS A 65 0.05 -2.25 -18.60
N LYS A 66 1.12 -2.85 -18.05
CA LYS A 66 2.44 -2.90 -18.69
C LYS A 66 2.52 -3.94 -19.81
N GLU A 67 1.75 -5.03 -19.72
CA GLU A 67 1.54 -5.98 -20.83
C GLU A 67 0.58 -5.45 -21.90
N ALA A 68 -0.28 -4.48 -21.55
CA ALA A 68 -1.23 -3.87 -22.49
C ALA A 68 -0.67 -2.68 -23.29
N ILE A 69 0.62 -2.34 -23.12
CA ILE A 69 1.34 -1.29 -23.86
C ILE A 69 2.33 -1.93 -24.83
#